data_AF-A0A2A7UW97-F1
#
_entry.id   AF-A0A2A7UW97-F1
#
_cell.length_a   1.000
_cell.length_b   1.000
_cell.length_c   1.000
_cell.angle_alpha   90.00
_cell.angle_beta   90.00
_cell.angle_gamma   90.00
#
_symmetry.space_group_name_H-M   'P 1'
#
loop_
_entity.id
_entity.type
_entity.pdbx_description
1 polymer ?
#
loop_
_entity_poly.entity_id
_entity_poly.type
_entity_poly.pdbx_seq_one_letter_code
_entity_poly.pdbx_strand_id
1 'polypeptide(L)'
;MFLPHLLAAVVAVSATAALAQPAPAAPLPEEDAARAAALQHRKEQRDAERHDIEQQRRALAERQKPLEAACYQKFAVEDCLSKLRSQAREQEKPLRERELRLNDAERREKTEERLRSIDQKMKEPRQQPAIQATPRQPLTQPAKPAPKRTPEDVAHDRATMDAQAQQRAQTQSQRAQSQQRQQAEHVQAEAERRSKAQEAAKQTREEAAKAKARRDKAVADRKGAPLPVPGAP
;
A
#
# COMPACT_ATOMS: atom_id res chain seq x y z
N MET A 1 -2.61 58.60 44.02
CA MET A 1 -3.71 59.34 44.65
C MET A 1 -5.00 58.56 44.42
N PHE A 2 -5.61 58.13 45.53
CA PHE A 2 -7.01 57.76 45.80
C PHE A 2 -7.90 57.07 44.74
N LEU A 3 -8.27 55.81 45.07
CA LEU A 3 -9.52 55.13 44.71
C LEU A 3 -10.72 55.78 45.44
N PRO A 4 -11.98 55.65 44.94
CA PRO A 4 -12.79 54.51 45.40
C PRO A 4 -13.77 53.90 44.37
N HIS A 5 -14.08 52.62 44.60
CA HIS A 5 -15.27 51.90 44.13
C HIS A 5 -16.56 52.48 44.73
N LEU A 6 -17.70 52.35 44.03
CA LEU A 6 -18.94 51.73 44.55
C LEU A 6 -20.09 51.69 43.52
N LEU A 7 -20.74 50.51 43.48
CA LEU A 7 -22.17 50.21 43.23
C LEU A 7 -22.77 50.25 41.81
N ALA A 8 -22.82 49.06 41.21
CA ALA A 8 -24.01 48.31 40.79
C ALA A 8 -25.27 49.06 40.28
N ALA A 9 -25.62 48.79 39.03
CA ALA A 9 -27.01 48.55 38.62
C ALA A 9 -27.03 47.56 37.45
N VAL A 10 -27.51 46.35 37.75
CA VAL A 10 -27.87 45.32 36.77
C VAL A 10 -29.20 45.72 36.15
N VAL A 11 -29.22 45.96 34.84
CA VAL A 11 -30.45 45.86 34.02
C VAL A 11 -30.14 44.93 32.86
N ALA A 12 -30.60 43.69 33.00
CA ALA A 12 -30.62 42.70 31.95
C ALA A 12 -31.68 43.11 30.91
N VAL A 13 -31.23 43.46 29.71
CA VAL A 13 -32.10 43.46 28.53
C VAL A 13 -31.76 42.21 27.73
N SER A 14 -32.55 41.18 27.98
CA SER A 14 -32.54 39.90 27.27
C SER A 14 -33.11 40.12 25.86
N ALA A 15 -32.28 40.54 24.91
CA ALA A 15 -32.61 40.41 23.50
C ALA A 15 -32.46 38.92 23.12
N THR A 16 -33.56 38.18 23.15
CA THR A 16 -33.66 36.84 22.57
C THR A 16 -33.53 36.96 21.06
N ALA A 17 -32.29 37.01 20.56
CA ALA A 17 -32.00 36.71 19.18
C ALA A 17 -32.34 35.23 18.97
N ALA A 18 -33.46 34.98 18.29
CA ALA A 18 -33.83 33.66 17.82
C ALA A 18 -32.68 33.12 16.96
N LEU A 19 -31.92 32.18 17.51
CA LEU A 19 -30.96 31.39 16.75
C LEU A 19 -31.77 30.56 15.76
N ALA A 20 -31.95 31.08 14.55
CA ALA A 20 -32.29 30.28 13.39
C ALA A 20 -31.13 29.29 13.18
N GLN A 21 -31.33 28.06 13.63
CA GLN A 21 -30.44 26.96 13.30
C GLN A 21 -30.47 26.80 11.77
N PRO A 22 -29.33 26.92 11.06
CA PRO A 22 -29.31 26.55 9.66
C PRO A 22 -29.59 25.05 9.58
N ALA A 23 -30.69 24.69 8.91
CA ALA A 23 -30.97 23.31 8.56
C ALA A 23 -29.76 22.74 7.78
N PRO A 24 -29.40 21.46 7.95
CA PRO A 24 -28.35 20.84 7.15
C PRO A 24 -28.81 20.84 5.68
N ALA A 25 -28.30 21.78 4.89
CA ALA A 25 -28.49 21.76 3.45
C ALA A 25 -27.86 20.46 2.92
N ALA A 26 -28.67 19.64 2.24
CA ALA A 26 -28.14 18.53 1.47
C ALA A 26 -27.14 19.08 0.45
N PRO A 27 -25.95 18.48 0.28
CA PRO A 27 -24.96 18.98 -0.68
C PRO A 27 -25.59 18.99 -2.07
N LEU A 28 -25.49 20.13 -2.75
CA LEU A 28 -25.97 20.29 -4.12
C LEU A 28 -25.07 19.46 -5.06
N PRO A 29 -25.62 18.83 -6.12
CA PRO A 29 -24.87 17.95 -7.02
C PRO A 29 -23.66 18.60 -7.72
N GLU A 30 -23.61 19.93 -7.84
CA GLU A 30 -22.42 20.66 -8.32
C GLU A 30 -21.22 20.57 -7.35
N GLU A 31 -21.45 20.53 -6.04
CA GLU A 31 -20.38 20.43 -5.05
C GLU A 31 -19.72 19.04 -5.05
N ASP A 32 -20.51 18.00 -5.27
CA ASP A 32 -19.99 16.62 -5.39
C ASP A 32 -19.17 16.44 -6.68
N ALA A 33 -19.60 17.03 -7.78
CA ALA A 33 -18.86 17.02 -9.05
C ALA A 33 -17.53 17.77 -8.94
N ALA A 34 -17.53 18.98 -8.34
CA ALA A 34 -16.32 19.76 -8.10
C ALA A 34 -15.32 19.02 -7.19
N ARG A 35 -15.82 18.33 -6.16
CA ARG A 35 -15.00 17.52 -5.26
C ARG A 35 -14.42 16.29 -5.94
N ALA A 36 -15.18 15.62 -6.78
CA ALA A 36 -14.69 14.50 -7.60
C ALA A 36 -13.59 14.95 -8.55
N ALA A 37 -13.76 16.09 -9.22
CA ALA A 37 -12.73 16.68 -10.08
C ALA A 37 -11.44 17.03 -9.31
N ALA A 38 -11.56 17.60 -8.11
CA ALA A 38 -10.40 17.90 -7.25
C ALA A 38 -9.64 16.62 -6.80
N LEU A 39 -10.35 15.52 -6.56
CA LEU A 39 -9.74 14.22 -6.25
C LEU A 39 -8.99 13.63 -7.45
N GLN A 40 -9.58 13.70 -8.65
CA GLN A 40 -8.92 13.27 -9.87
C GLN A 40 -7.67 14.10 -10.16
N HIS A 41 -7.76 15.43 -10.06
CA HIS A 41 -6.61 16.29 -10.28
C HIS A 41 -5.46 15.99 -9.32
N ARG A 42 -5.74 15.79 -8.03
CA ARG A 42 -4.71 15.37 -7.06
C ARG A 42 -4.10 14.03 -7.41
N LYS A 43 -4.91 13.07 -7.88
CA LYS A 43 -4.40 11.77 -8.33
C LYS A 43 -3.47 11.93 -9.53
N GLU A 44 -3.85 12.70 -10.54
CA GLU A 44 -3.02 12.99 -11.72
C GLU A 44 -1.70 13.66 -11.34
N GLN A 45 -1.72 14.64 -10.43
CA GLN A 45 -0.51 15.27 -9.90
C GLN A 45 0.43 14.25 -9.24
N ARG A 46 -0.13 13.34 -8.42
CA ARG A 46 0.68 12.28 -7.80
C ARG A 46 1.26 11.32 -8.82
N ASP A 47 0.48 10.93 -9.82
CA ASP A 47 0.93 10.01 -10.87
C ASP A 47 2.05 10.66 -11.71
N ALA A 48 1.95 11.95 -12.01
CA ALA A 48 3.02 12.73 -12.63
C ALA A 48 4.29 12.77 -11.76
N GLU A 49 4.16 13.04 -10.46
CA GLU A 49 5.31 13.05 -9.55
C GLU A 49 5.98 11.66 -9.42
N ARG A 50 5.20 10.58 -9.41
CA ARG A 50 5.73 9.20 -9.45
C ARG A 50 6.52 8.96 -10.73
N HIS A 51 5.97 9.38 -11.87
CA HIS A 51 6.64 9.26 -13.15
C HIS A 51 7.98 10.01 -13.17
N ASP A 52 8.00 11.25 -12.67
CA ASP A 52 9.22 12.06 -12.59
C ASP A 52 10.28 11.43 -11.69
N ILE A 53 9.88 10.84 -10.55
CA ILE A 53 10.79 10.10 -9.65
C ILE A 53 11.38 8.88 -10.38
N GLU A 54 10.57 8.13 -11.12
CA GLU A 54 11.04 6.97 -11.90
C GLU A 54 12.00 7.38 -13.01
N GLN A 55 11.69 8.44 -13.75
CA GLN A 55 12.59 8.98 -14.77
C GLN A 55 13.94 9.39 -14.18
N GLN A 56 13.93 10.07 -13.03
CA GLN A 56 15.16 10.47 -12.34
C GLN A 56 15.97 9.26 -11.86
N ARG A 57 15.32 8.23 -11.32
CA ARG A 57 15.99 6.96 -10.96
C ARG A 57 16.65 6.31 -12.17
N ARG A 58 15.95 6.22 -13.31
CA ARG A 58 16.51 5.68 -14.56
C ARG A 58 17.72 6.49 -15.02
N ALA A 59 17.62 7.82 -15.00
CA ALA A 59 18.73 8.69 -15.38
C ALA A 59 19.96 8.52 -14.46
N LEU A 60 19.77 8.35 -13.15
CA LEU A 60 20.86 8.04 -12.22
C LEU A 60 21.49 6.68 -12.52
N ALA A 61 20.68 5.65 -12.78
CA ALA A 61 21.18 4.31 -13.13
C ALA A 61 21.98 4.31 -14.43
N GLU A 62 21.51 5.01 -15.48
CA GLU A 62 22.25 5.13 -16.75
C GLU A 62 23.60 5.85 -16.57
N ARG A 63 23.65 6.88 -15.72
CA ARG A 63 24.90 7.58 -15.39
C ARG A 63 25.89 6.71 -14.62
N GLN A 64 25.40 5.75 -13.83
CA GLN A 64 26.25 4.87 -13.01
C GLN A 64 26.93 3.77 -13.84
N LYS A 65 26.31 3.25 -14.89
CA LYS A 65 26.87 2.18 -15.74
C LYS A 65 28.32 2.43 -16.21
N PRO A 66 28.67 3.57 -16.83
CA PRO A 66 30.05 3.81 -17.26
C PRO A 66 31.01 4.01 -16.07
N LEU A 67 30.53 4.52 -14.94
CA LEU A 67 31.35 4.67 -13.73
C LEU A 67 31.70 3.30 -13.13
N GLU A 68 30.75 2.37 -13.15
CA GLU A 68 30.97 0.99 -12.74
C GLU A 68 31.99 0.31 -13.66
N ALA A 69 31.83 0.47 -14.97
CA ALA A 69 32.79 -0.05 -15.96
C ALA A 69 34.21 0.50 -15.72
N ALA A 70 34.33 1.78 -15.38
CA ALA A 70 35.62 2.41 -15.04
C ALA A 70 36.23 1.85 -13.74
N CYS A 71 35.42 1.41 -12.77
CA CYS A 71 35.94 0.78 -11.54
C CYS A 71 36.64 -0.55 -11.82
N TYR A 72 36.15 -1.34 -12.78
CA TYR A 72 36.79 -2.62 -13.15
C TYR A 72 38.17 -2.47 -13.82
N GLN A 73 38.51 -1.27 -14.28
CA GLN A 73 39.84 -0.96 -14.83
C GLN A 73 40.86 -0.54 -13.75
N LYS A 74 40.43 -0.36 -12.50
CA LYS A 74 41.30 0.05 -11.38
C LYS A 74 41.85 -1.17 -10.65
N PHE A 75 42.99 -0.98 -9.99
CA PHE A 75 43.57 -2.02 -9.14
C PHE A 75 42.70 -2.31 -7.90
N ALA A 76 42.16 -1.27 -7.27
CA ALA A 76 41.28 -1.37 -6.10
C ALA A 76 39.80 -1.37 -6.52
N VAL A 77 39.37 -2.40 -7.27
CA VAL A 77 38.00 -2.50 -7.80
C VAL A 77 36.95 -2.43 -6.68
N GLU A 78 37.11 -3.21 -5.60
CA GLU A 78 36.13 -3.29 -4.52
C GLU A 78 35.95 -1.95 -3.76
N ASP A 79 37.05 -1.23 -3.49
CA ASP A 79 36.97 0.09 -2.86
C ASP A 79 36.27 1.11 -3.78
N CYS A 80 36.58 1.06 -5.09
CA CYS A 80 35.90 1.89 -6.09
C CYS A 80 34.39 1.59 -6.15
N LEU A 81 34.01 0.31 -6.24
CA LEU A 81 32.61 -0.11 -6.28
C LEU A 81 31.87 0.24 -4.99
N SER A 82 32.51 0.11 -3.83
CA SER A 82 31.93 0.50 -2.54
C SER A 82 31.61 1.99 -2.49
N LYS A 83 32.55 2.85 -2.92
CA LYS A 83 32.35 4.31 -3.03
C LYS A 83 31.25 4.65 -4.02
N LEU A 84 31.22 4.02 -5.19
CA LEU A 84 30.18 4.23 -6.19
C LEU A 84 28.79 3.87 -5.65
N ARG A 85 28.64 2.73 -4.97
CA ARG A 85 27.38 2.33 -4.31
C ARG A 85 26.97 3.30 -3.19
N SER A 86 27.94 3.85 -2.45
CA SER A 86 27.64 4.86 -1.43
C SER A 86 27.12 6.15 -2.04
N GLN A 87 27.77 6.64 -3.10
CA GLN A 87 27.32 7.81 -3.84
C GLN A 87 25.94 7.60 -4.48
N ALA A 88 25.68 6.39 -5.02
CA ALA A 88 24.38 6.02 -5.53
C ALA A 88 23.27 6.16 -4.48
N ARG A 89 23.51 5.63 -3.26
CA ARG A 89 22.55 5.75 -2.15
C ARG A 89 22.28 7.20 -1.76
N GLU A 90 23.31 8.04 -1.69
CA GLU A 90 23.14 9.46 -1.38
C GLU A 90 22.35 10.21 -2.46
N GLN A 91 22.56 9.89 -3.73
CA GLN A 91 21.80 10.48 -4.85
C GLN A 91 20.34 10.00 -4.88
N GLU A 92 20.06 8.75 -4.50
CA GLU A 92 18.71 8.21 -4.43
C GLU A 92 17.92 8.68 -3.21
N LYS A 93 18.60 9.01 -2.10
CA LYS A 93 17.99 9.44 -0.84
C LYS A 93 16.93 10.54 -1.00
N PRO A 94 17.19 11.68 -1.68
CA PRO A 94 16.16 12.71 -1.87
C PRO A 94 14.96 12.22 -2.69
N LEU A 95 15.16 11.31 -3.66
CA LEU A 95 14.07 10.71 -4.43
C LEU A 95 13.18 9.85 -3.53
N ARG A 96 13.80 9.07 -2.64
CA ARG A 96 13.10 8.23 -1.67
C ARG A 96 12.33 9.05 -0.64
N GLU A 97 12.88 10.17 -0.19
CA GLU A 97 12.20 11.10 0.72
C GLU A 97 10.98 11.76 0.06
N ARG A 98 11.06 12.12 -1.22
CA ARG A 98 9.88 12.60 -1.98
C ARG A 98 8.81 11.52 -2.11
N GLU A 99 9.19 10.31 -2.51
CA GLU A 99 8.26 9.20 -2.63
C GLU A 99 7.58 8.84 -1.29
N LEU A 100 8.32 8.92 -0.18
CA LEU A 100 7.76 8.70 1.15
C LEU A 100 6.70 9.76 1.50
N ARG A 101 6.99 11.04 1.25
CA ARG A 101 6.02 12.14 1.46
C ARG A 101 4.75 11.94 0.63
N LEU A 102 4.90 11.52 -0.63
CA LEU A 102 3.80 11.21 -1.51
C LEU A 102 2.92 10.07 -0.94
N ASN A 103 3.57 8.98 -0.51
CA ASN A 103 2.88 7.83 0.06
C ASN A 103 2.19 8.17 1.39
N ASP A 104 2.79 9.01 2.23
CA ASP A 104 2.20 9.46 3.48
C ASP A 104 0.99 10.37 3.24
N ALA A 105 1.06 11.27 2.26
CA ALA A 105 -0.08 12.08 1.84
C ALA A 105 -1.24 11.20 1.37
N GLU A 106 -0.98 10.21 0.52
CA GLU A 106 -1.99 9.27 0.03
C GLU A 106 -2.60 8.43 1.18
N ARG A 107 -1.79 7.97 2.14
CA ARG A 107 -2.28 7.26 3.34
C ARG A 107 -3.20 8.13 4.18
N ARG A 108 -2.89 9.42 4.34
CA ARG A 108 -3.72 10.38 5.07
C ARG A 108 -5.06 10.58 4.36
N GLU A 109 -5.03 10.87 3.06
CA GLU A 109 -6.24 11.04 2.25
C GLU A 109 -7.17 9.82 2.32
N LYS A 110 -6.63 8.61 2.15
CA LYS A 110 -7.41 7.37 2.21
C LYS A 110 -7.99 7.12 3.60
N THR A 111 -7.25 7.47 4.65
CA THR A 111 -7.73 7.39 6.03
C THR A 111 -8.89 8.36 6.25
N GLU A 112 -8.75 9.61 5.80
CA GLU A 112 -9.80 10.62 5.90
C GLU A 112 -11.07 10.22 5.12
N GLU A 113 -10.90 9.70 3.90
CA GLU A 113 -12.02 9.20 3.09
C GLU A 113 -12.73 8.04 3.81
N ARG A 114 -11.97 7.11 4.39
CA ARG A 114 -12.54 6.02 5.17
C ARG A 114 -13.31 6.52 6.39
N LEU A 115 -12.77 7.48 7.13
CA LEU A 115 -13.46 8.08 8.28
C LEU A 115 -14.77 8.76 7.85
N ARG A 116 -14.77 9.49 6.75
CA ARG A 116 -15.99 10.08 6.17
C ARG A 116 -17.01 9.02 5.77
N SER A 117 -16.57 7.92 5.16
CA SER A 117 -17.46 6.82 4.79
C SER A 117 -18.09 6.13 6.01
N ILE A 118 -17.37 6.04 7.13
CA ILE A 118 -17.89 5.50 8.39
C ILE A 118 -18.92 6.47 8.97
N ASP A 119 -18.60 7.77 9.04
CA ASP A 119 -19.53 8.79 9.54
C ASP A 119 -20.82 8.85 8.71
N GLN A 120 -20.73 8.77 7.38
CA GLN A 120 -21.89 8.66 6.49
C GLN A 120 -22.73 7.41 6.80
N LYS A 121 -22.10 6.23 6.94
CA LYS A 121 -22.80 4.98 7.31
C LYS A 121 -23.41 5.01 8.71
N MET A 122 -22.87 5.81 9.62
CA MET A 122 -23.41 5.97 10.98
C MET A 122 -24.59 6.95 11.00
N LYS A 123 -24.59 7.95 10.10
CA LYS A 123 -25.68 8.93 9.92
C LYS A 123 -26.83 8.38 9.08
N GLU A 124 -26.52 7.50 8.13
CA GLU A 124 -27.54 6.78 7.37
C GLU A 124 -28.38 5.95 8.36
N PRO A 125 -29.72 6.05 8.33
CA PRO A 125 -30.57 5.28 9.23
C PRO A 125 -30.19 3.82 9.08
N ARG A 126 -29.58 3.27 10.13
CA ARG A 126 -29.28 1.84 10.17
C ARG A 126 -30.63 1.16 10.05
N GLN A 127 -30.95 0.62 8.87
CA GLN A 127 -31.97 -0.41 8.72
C GLN A 127 -31.41 -1.60 9.48
N GLN A 128 -31.56 -1.56 10.81
CA GLN A 128 -31.38 -2.71 11.63
C GLN A 128 -32.39 -3.71 11.08
N PRO A 129 -32.00 -4.90 10.58
CA PRO A 129 -32.96 -6.00 10.61
C PRO A 129 -33.46 -6.01 12.04
N ALA A 130 -34.77 -5.84 12.23
CA ALA A 130 -35.35 -5.62 13.54
C ALA A 130 -34.97 -6.80 14.46
N ILE A 131 -33.89 -6.64 15.21
CA ILE A 131 -33.61 -7.50 16.34
C ILE A 131 -34.63 -7.00 17.35
N GLN A 132 -35.75 -7.71 17.43
CA GLN A 132 -36.77 -7.48 18.45
C GLN A 132 -36.14 -7.78 19.82
N ALA A 133 -35.37 -6.82 20.34
CA ALA A 133 -35.05 -6.76 21.75
C ALA A 133 -36.34 -6.29 22.43
N THR A 134 -37.12 -7.25 22.91
CA THR A 134 -38.25 -6.99 23.80
C THR A 134 -37.73 -6.27 25.04
N PRO A 135 -38.17 -5.04 25.32
CA PRO A 135 -37.94 -4.44 26.63
C PRO A 135 -38.72 -5.28 27.65
N ARG A 136 -38.07 -5.68 28.75
CA ARG A 136 -38.81 -6.18 29.92
C ARG A 136 -39.57 -4.98 30.51
N GLN A 137 -40.79 -4.77 30.03
CA GLN A 137 -41.71 -3.78 30.59
C GLN A 137 -42.12 -4.21 32.00
N PRO A 138 -42.21 -3.28 32.98
CA PRO A 138 -42.95 -3.53 34.21
C PRO A 138 -44.43 -3.75 33.86
N LEU A 139 -45.03 -4.84 34.37
CA LEU A 139 -46.40 -5.25 34.07
C LEU A 139 -47.43 -4.22 34.57
N THR A 140 -47.77 -3.20 33.78
CA THR A 140 -48.89 -2.29 34.11
C THR A 140 -49.63 -1.71 32.89
N GLN A 141 -49.75 -2.42 31.75
CA GLN A 141 -50.75 -2.08 30.73
C GLN A 141 -51.26 -3.34 30.00
N PRO A 142 -52.58 -3.47 29.71
CA PRO A 142 -53.10 -4.57 28.91
C PRO A 142 -52.65 -4.41 27.46
N ALA A 143 -51.69 -5.25 27.05
CA ALA A 143 -51.13 -5.27 25.70
C ALA A 143 -52.15 -5.76 24.67
N LYS A 144 -52.25 -5.06 23.54
CA LYS A 144 -52.90 -5.59 22.33
C LYS A 144 -52.18 -6.88 21.91
N PRO A 145 -52.91 -7.95 21.51
CA PRO A 145 -52.26 -9.22 21.19
C PRO A 145 -51.33 -9.05 19.99
N ALA A 146 -50.04 -9.36 20.20
CA ALA A 146 -49.10 -9.55 19.12
C ALA A 146 -49.61 -10.65 18.18
N PRO A 147 -49.42 -10.55 16.86
CA PRO A 147 -49.73 -11.65 15.96
C PRO A 147 -48.95 -12.89 16.43
N LYS A 148 -49.67 -13.98 16.68
CA LYS A 148 -49.06 -15.23 17.11
C LYS A 148 -48.21 -15.74 15.95
N ARG A 149 -46.88 -15.65 16.05
CA ARG A 149 -45.99 -16.34 15.13
C ARG A 149 -46.34 -17.82 15.16
N THR A 150 -46.57 -18.39 14.01
CA THR A 150 -46.91 -19.80 13.95
C THR A 150 -45.63 -20.65 14.02
N PRO A 151 -45.71 -21.93 14.39
CA PRO A 151 -44.58 -22.84 14.32
C PRO A 151 -43.94 -22.89 12.92
N GLU A 152 -44.73 -22.64 11.87
CA GLU A 152 -44.24 -22.60 10.49
C GLU A 152 -43.32 -21.39 10.22
N ASP A 153 -43.64 -20.21 10.75
CA ASP A 153 -42.80 -19.01 10.61
C ASP A 153 -41.41 -19.23 11.24
N VAL A 154 -41.37 -19.84 12.43
CA VAL A 154 -40.12 -20.14 13.15
C VAL A 154 -39.29 -21.19 12.42
N ALA A 155 -39.93 -22.19 11.81
CA ALA A 155 -39.25 -23.18 10.99
C ALA A 155 -38.65 -22.56 9.72
N HIS A 156 -39.37 -21.63 9.08
CA HIS A 156 -38.90 -20.92 7.89
C HIS A 156 -37.69 -20.01 8.17
N ASP A 157 -37.73 -19.24 9.26
CA ASP A 157 -36.60 -18.40 9.68
C ASP A 157 -35.36 -19.25 9.97
N ARG A 158 -35.54 -20.40 10.63
CA ARG A 158 -34.43 -21.31 10.93
C ARG A 158 -33.83 -21.93 9.67
N ALA A 159 -34.66 -22.40 8.74
CA ALA A 159 -34.23 -22.90 7.45
C ALA A 159 -33.45 -21.84 6.64
N THR A 160 -33.89 -20.59 6.69
CA THR A 160 -33.21 -19.46 6.02
C THR A 160 -31.84 -19.19 6.63
N MET A 161 -31.73 -19.18 7.96
CA MET A 161 -30.44 -18.99 8.64
C MET A 161 -29.47 -20.14 8.37
N ASP A 162 -29.97 -21.37 8.35
CA ASP A 162 -29.17 -22.57 8.04
C ASP A 162 -28.66 -22.53 6.60
N ALA A 163 -29.50 -22.15 5.64
CA ALA A 163 -29.11 -21.97 4.24
C ALA A 163 -28.04 -20.87 4.08
N GLN A 164 -28.20 -19.72 4.74
CA GLN A 164 -27.21 -18.64 4.72
C GLN A 164 -25.88 -19.06 5.39
N ALA A 165 -25.95 -19.82 6.49
CA ALA A 165 -24.76 -20.34 7.16
C ALA A 165 -24.00 -21.32 6.26
N GLN A 166 -24.70 -22.22 5.58
CA GLN A 166 -24.12 -23.14 4.60
C GLN A 166 -23.48 -22.39 3.42
N GLN A 167 -24.16 -21.37 2.87
CA GLN A 167 -23.61 -20.56 1.78
C GLN A 167 -22.33 -19.81 2.20
N ARG A 168 -22.28 -19.28 3.43
CA ARG A 168 -21.06 -18.65 3.98
C ARG A 168 -19.93 -19.67 4.15
N ALA A 169 -20.23 -20.86 4.68
CA ALA A 169 -19.24 -21.92 4.82
C ALA A 169 -18.66 -22.38 3.47
N GLN A 170 -19.51 -22.53 2.45
CA GLN A 170 -19.08 -22.87 1.08
C GLN A 170 -18.23 -21.76 0.45
N THR A 171 -18.62 -20.50 0.62
CA THR A 171 -17.84 -19.37 0.09
C THR A 171 -16.47 -19.27 0.77
N GLN A 172 -16.42 -19.50 2.08
CA GLN A 172 -15.18 -19.48 2.85
C GLN A 172 -14.26 -20.63 2.45
N SER A 173 -14.79 -21.84 2.27
CA SER A 173 -13.99 -22.99 1.83
C SER A 173 -13.44 -22.81 0.41
N GLN A 174 -14.23 -22.25 -0.51
CA GLN A 174 -13.76 -21.92 -1.87
C GLN A 174 -12.65 -20.86 -1.85
N ARG A 175 -12.76 -19.82 -0.99
CA ARG A 175 -11.70 -18.82 -0.81
C ARG A 175 -10.43 -19.42 -0.20
N ALA A 176 -10.56 -20.31 0.79
CA ALA A 176 -9.42 -20.98 1.39
C ALA A 176 -8.70 -21.90 0.37
N GLN A 177 -9.46 -22.67 -0.42
CA GLN A 177 -8.91 -23.54 -1.46
C GLN A 177 -8.21 -22.75 -2.58
N SER A 178 -8.80 -21.64 -3.04
CA SER A 178 -8.18 -20.80 -4.06
C SER A 178 -6.89 -20.14 -3.55
N GLN A 179 -6.87 -19.65 -2.31
CA GLN A 179 -5.64 -19.14 -1.69
C GLN A 179 -4.57 -20.22 -1.55
N GLN A 180 -4.95 -21.43 -1.14
CA GLN A 180 -4.02 -22.54 -1.01
C GLN A 180 -3.43 -22.95 -2.37
N ARG A 181 -4.24 -22.95 -3.45
CA ARG A 181 -3.77 -23.20 -4.82
C ARG A 181 -2.79 -22.12 -5.27
N GLN A 182 -3.14 -20.84 -5.09
CA GLN A 182 -2.25 -19.73 -5.45
C GLN A 182 -0.92 -19.77 -4.69
N GLN A 183 -0.94 -20.12 -3.40
CA GLN A 183 0.27 -20.29 -2.61
C GLN A 183 1.11 -21.47 -3.10
N ALA A 184 0.49 -22.61 -3.41
CA ALA A 184 1.18 -23.77 -3.95
C ALA A 184 1.83 -23.45 -5.32
N GLU A 185 1.12 -22.75 -6.20
CA GLU A 185 1.64 -22.29 -7.50
C GLU A 185 2.83 -21.35 -7.33
N HIS A 186 2.75 -20.38 -6.40
CA HIS A 186 3.86 -19.46 -6.13
C HIS A 186 5.10 -20.19 -5.61
N VAL A 187 4.92 -21.12 -4.66
CA VAL A 187 6.03 -21.92 -4.10
C VAL A 187 6.65 -22.82 -5.18
N GLN A 188 5.84 -23.42 -6.05
CA GLN A 188 6.35 -24.22 -7.17
C GLN A 188 7.13 -23.36 -8.16
N ALA A 189 6.60 -22.20 -8.55
CA ALA A 189 7.29 -21.28 -9.46
C ALA A 189 8.61 -20.76 -8.87
N GLU A 190 8.65 -20.48 -7.56
CA GLU A 190 9.88 -20.07 -6.88
C GLU A 190 10.90 -21.20 -6.79
N ALA A 191 10.46 -22.43 -6.49
CA ALA A 191 11.32 -23.61 -6.47
C ALA A 191 11.93 -23.88 -7.85
N GLU A 192 11.15 -23.76 -8.93
CA GLU A 192 11.63 -23.91 -10.31
C GLU A 192 12.60 -22.80 -10.71
N ARG A 193 12.34 -21.55 -10.34
CA ARG A 193 13.29 -20.45 -10.56
C ARG A 193 14.60 -20.70 -9.81
N ARG A 194 14.53 -21.21 -8.58
CA ARG A 194 15.70 -21.53 -7.76
C ARG A 194 16.50 -22.70 -8.33
N SER A 195 15.85 -23.75 -8.84
CA SER A 195 16.56 -24.86 -9.48
C SER A 195 17.27 -24.41 -10.76
N LYS A 196 16.58 -23.68 -11.64
CA LYS A 196 17.18 -23.11 -12.87
C LYS A 196 18.35 -22.19 -12.56
N ALA A 197 18.24 -21.34 -11.53
CA ALA A 197 19.33 -20.47 -11.11
C ALA A 197 20.55 -21.26 -10.59
N GLN A 198 20.33 -22.36 -9.87
CA GLN A 198 21.41 -23.24 -9.40
C GLN A 198 22.10 -23.97 -10.56
N GLU A 199 21.34 -24.46 -11.53
CA GLU A 199 21.88 -25.11 -12.73
C GLU A 199 22.70 -24.14 -13.58
N ALA A 200 22.16 -22.94 -13.85
CA ALA A 200 22.88 -21.88 -14.55
C ALA A 200 24.18 -21.51 -13.81
N ALA A 201 24.12 -21.36 -12.48
CA ALA A 201 25.31 -21.06 -11.68
C ALA A 201 26.37 -22.18 -11.73
N LYS A 202 25.95 -23.46 -11.76
CA LYS A 202 26.86 -24.59 -11.95
C LYS A 202 27.51 -24.56 -13.33
N GLN A 203 26.73 -24.36 -14.38
CA GLN A 203 27.23 -24.26 -15.77
C GLN A 203 28.24 -23.13 -15.91
N THR A 204 27.92 -21.92 -15.42
CA THR A 204 28.85 -20.78 -15.46
C THR A 204 30.15 -21.07 -14.70
N ARG A 205 30.09 -21.76 -13.56
CA ARG A 205 31.29 -22.16 -12.81
C ARG A 205 32.16 -23.15 -13.59
N GLU A 206 31.55 -24.14 -14.23
CA GLU A 206 32.27 -25.11 -15.05
C GLU A 206 32.90 -24.46 -16.28
N GLU A 207 32.19 -23.56 -16.95
CA GLU A 207 32.72 -22.80 -18.09
C GLU A 207 33.87 -21.89 -17.68
N ALA A 208 33.74 -21.17 -16.56
CA ALA A 208 34.81 -20.35 -16.01
C ALA A 208 36.04 -21.18 -15.64
N ALA A 209 35.85 -22.37 -15.05
CA ALA A 209 36.95 -23.30 -14.77
C ALA A 209 37.65 -23.79 -16.04
N LYS A 210 36.88 -24.15 -17.08
CA LYS A 210 37.43 -24.54 -18.40
C LYS A 210 38.17 -23.38 -19.06
N ALA A 211 37.64 -22.17 -19.02
CA ALA A 211 38.27 -20.97 -19.58
C ALA A 211 39.58 -20.65 -18.85
N LYS A 212 39.60 -20.77 -17.52
CA LYS A 212 40.83 -20.62 -16.72
C LYS A 212 41.88 -21.65 -17.11
N ALA A 213 41.51 -22.94 -17.19
CA ALA A 213 42.42 -24.00 -17.59
C ALA A 213 43.01 -23.78 -19.00
N ARG A 214 42.20 -23.29 -19.95
CA ARG A 214 42.68 -22.91 -21.29
C ARG A 214 43.69 -21.76 -21.25
N ARG A 215 43.44 -20.72 -20.45
CA ARG A 215 44.41 -19.62 -20.26
C ARG A 215 45.70 -20.12 -19.62
N ASP A 216 45.61 -20.92 -18.56
CA ASP A 216 46.79 -21.44 -17.85
C ASP A 216 47.66 -22.28 -18.80
N LYS A 217 47.04 -23.14 -19.64
CA LYS A 217 47.75 -23.90 -20.67
C LYS A 217 48.43 -22.99 -21.70
N ALA A 218 47.72 -22.00 -22.24
CA ALA A 218 48.28 -21.07 -23.22
C ALA A 218 49.46 -20.26 -22.64
N VAL A 219 49.43 -19.92 -21.35
CA VAL A 219 50.55 -19.26 -20.66
C VAL A 219 51.74 -20.19 -20.50
N ALA A 220 51.50 -21.46 -20.14
CA ALA A 220 52.55 -22.47 -20.04
C ALA A 220 53.25 -22.70 -21.39
N ASP A 221 52.47 -22.83 -22.48
CA ASP A 221 53.00 -23.02 -23.83
C ASP A 221 53.86 -21.82 -24.28
N ARG A 222 53.49 -20.58 -23.91
CA ARG A 222 54.27 -19.37 -24.23
C ARG A 222 55.56 -19.24 -23.43
N LYS A 223 55.64 -19.77 -22.20
CA LYS A 223 56.86 -19.71 -21.36
C LYS A 223 58.01 -20.59 -21.90
N GLY A 224 57.72 -21.54 -22.78
CA GLY A 224 58.73 -22.41 -23.42
C GLY A 224 59.19 -21.95 -24.80
N ALA A 225 58.59 -20.91 -25.38
CA ALA A 225 58.94 -20.45 -26.72
C ALA A 225 60.18 -19.52 -26.69
N PRO A 226 61.25 -19.83 -27.44
CA PRO A 226 62.42 -18.96 -27.51
C PRO A 226 62.05 -17.60 -28.08
N LEU A 227 62.61 -16.54 -27.49
CA LEU A 227 62.40 -15.17 -27.97
C LEU A 227 62.86 -15.05 -29.43
N PRO A 228 62.07 -14.44 -30.32
CA PRO A 228 62.49 -14.21 -31.69
C PRO A 228 63.74 -13.34 -31.69
N VAL A 229 64.84 -13.88 -32.23
CA VAL A 229 66.09 -13.14 -32.39
C VAL A 229 65.86 -12.00 -33.37
N PRO A 230 66.16 -10.74 -33.00
CA PRO A 230 66.08 -9.62 -33.94
C PRO A 230 67.10 -9.85 -35.05
N GLY A 231 66.62 -9.94 -36.29
CA GLY A 231 67.45 -10.13 -37.48
C GLY A 231 68.30 -8.89 -37.76
N ALA A 232 69.59 -9.11 -38.02
CA ALA A 232 70.49 -8.17 -38.68
C ALA A 232 70.65 -8.58 -40.16
N PRO A 233 70.75 -7.62 -41.09
CA PRO A 233 72.08 -7.08 -41.42
C PRO A 233 72.32 -5.66 -40.90
#